data_AF-A0A1H1FH94-F1
#
_entry.id   AF-A0A1H1FH94-F1
#
_cell.length_a   1.000
_cell.length_b   1.000
_cell.length_c   1.000
_cell.angle_alpha   90.00
_cell.angle_beta   90.00
_cell.angle_gamma   90.00
#
_symmetry.space_group_name_H-M   'P 1'
#
loop_
_entity.id
_entity.type
_entity.pdbx_description
1 polymer ?
#
loop_
_entity_poly.entity_id
_entity_poly.type
_entity_poly.pdbx_seq_one_letter_code
_entity_poly.pdbx_strand_id
1 'polypeptide(L)'
;MSTFLMLLGLSTYKIIAVLALAGAALAYTARIDPRIPKVLSTLACVALLCVSVWFSSAYHYDKQAELGRLNADLQALSRIAAAHERVSTHANAALLQRIKQVGTLQQQVTEYEVELEKGGVSACPADDAYLKRMRSIRFGQAP
;
A
#
# COMPACT_ATOMS: atom_id res chain seq x y z
N MET A 1 -5.27 -15.66 29.85
CA MET A 1 -4.98 -14.29 30.36
C MET A 1 -4.21 -13.41 29.37
N SER A 2 -3.41 -13.96 28.45
CA SER A 2 -2.60 -13.15 27.50
C SER A 2 -3.40 -12.43 26.40
N THR A 3 -4.59 -12.90 26.04
CA THR A 3 -5.39 -12.35 24.94
C THR A 3 -6.22 -11.13 25.32
N PHE A 4 -6.63 -11.01 26.59
CA PHE A 4 -7.45 -9.89 27.08
C PHE A 4 -6.65 -8.58 27.22
N LEU A 5 -5.34 -8.69 27.51
CA LEU A 5 -4.42 -7.55 27.57
C LEU A 5 -4.07 -6.98 26.19
N MET A 6 -4.07 -7.81 25.15
CA MET A 6 -3.87 -7.36 23.77
C MET A 6 -5.06 -6.53 23.24
N LEU A 7 -6.29 -6.85 23.65
CA LEU A 7 -7.51 -6.17 23.20
C LEU A 7 -7.67 -4.72 23.70
N LEU A 8 -6.99 -4.35 24.79
CA LEU A 8 -7.05 -3.00 25.36
C LEU A 8 -5.95 -2.07 24.84
N GLY A 9 -5.02 -2.53 24.00
CA GLY A 9 -3.88 -1.72 23.52
C GLY A 9 -2.94 -1.23 24.62
N LEU A 10 -3.21 -1.58 25.88
CA LEU A 10 -2.36 -1.36 27.04
C LEU A 10 -1.41 -2.54 27.14
N SER A 11 -0.23 -2.37 26.57
CA SER A 11 0.82 -3.33 26.79
C SER A 11 1.17 -3.44 28.27
N THR A 12 1.52 -4.66 28.69
CA THR A 12 1.86 -5.05 30.06
C THR A 12 2.91 -4.13 30.69
N TYR A 13 3.87 -3.63 29.91
CA TYR A 13 4.88 -2.68 30.40
C TYR A 13 4.30 -1.34 30.89
N LYS A 14 3.21 -0.84 30.29
CA LYS A 14 2.55 0.41 30.74
C LYS A 14 1.87 0.22 32.07
N ILE A 15 1.22 -0.93 32.23
CA ILE A 15 0.51 -1.28 33.47
C ILE A 15 1.52 -1.39 34.61
N ILE A 16 2.66 -2.05 34.37
CA ILE A 16 3.74 -2.17 35.35
C ILE A 16 4.33 -0.79 35.71
N ALA A 17 4.60 0.07 34.73
CA ALA A 17 5.13 1.41 34.98
C ALA A 17 4.16 2.29 35.80
N VAL A 18 2.86 2.24 35.48
CA VAL A 18 1.83 3.02 36.20
C VAL A 18 1.60 2.48 37.61
N LEU A 19 1.57 1.15 37.79
CA LEU A 19 1.47 0.53 39.12
C LEU A 19 2.71 0.83 39.97
N ALA A 20 3.90 0.84 39.39
CA ALA A 20 5.13 1.22 40.10
C ALA A 20 5.09 2.69 40.54
N LEU A 21 4.63 3.61 39.69
CA LEU A 21 4.43 5.02 40.05
C LEU A 21 3.39 5.19 41.17
N ALA A 22 2.25 4.52 41.08
CA ALA A 22 1.22 4.54 42.12
C ALA A 22 1.75 3.96 43.45
N GLY A 23 2.51 2.87 43.39
CA GLY A 23 3.18 2.28 44.54
C GLY A 23 4.22 3.21 45.16
N ALA A 24 4.98 3.95 44.35
CA ALA A 24 5.94 4.95 44.83
C ALA A 24 5.23 6.10 45.58
N ALA A 25 4.12 6.59 45.03
CA ALA A 25 3.30 7.61 45.68
C ALA A 25 2.74 7.12 47.03
N LEU A 26 2.23 5.89 47.08
CA LEU A 26 1.74 5.28 48.33
C LEU A 26 2.86 5.04 49.34
N ALA A 27 4.03 4.59 48.90
CA ALA A 27 5.19 4.43 49.77
C ALA A 27 5.67 5.77 50.33
N TYR A 28 5.56 6.85 49.56
CA TYR A 28 5.88 8.20 50.01
C TYR A 28 4.86 8.74 51.03
N THR A 29 3.56 8.53 50.81
CA THR A 29 2.53 8.95 51.78
C THR A 29 2.54 8.13 53.06
N ALA A 30 2.94 6.86 53.00
CA ALA A 30 3.14 5.99 54.16
C ALA A 30 4.19 6.54 55.15
N ARG A 31 5.05 7.48 54.72
CA ARG A 31 6.03 8.16 55.57
C ARG A 31 5.41 9.10 56.61
N ILE A 32 4.13 9.43 56.46
CA ILE A 32 3.33 10.24 57.39
C ILE A 32 2.90 9.41 58.61
N ASP A 33 2.80 8.08 58.48
CA ASP A 33 2.44 7.20 59.58
C ASP A 33 3.66 7.00 60.52
N PRO A 34 3.55 7.34 61.82
CA PRO A 34 4.64 7.19 62.77
C PRO A 34 5.06 5.73 63.03
N ARG A 35 4.22 4.75 62.65
CA ARG A 35 4.52 3.32 62.83
C ARG A 35 5.48 2.78 61.76
N ILE A 36 5.68 3.52 60.67
CA ILE A 36 6.46 3.05 59.53
C ILE A 36 7.86 3.68 59.54
N PRO A 37 8.93 2.86 59.54
CA PRO A 37 10.30 3.38 59.47
C PRO A 37 10.52 4.17 58.18
N LYS A 38 10.79 5.48 58.34
CA LYS A 38 10.93 6.46 57.25
C LYS A 38 11.98 6.09 56.20
N VAL A 39 12.99 5.30 56.59
CA VAL A 39 14.09 4.83 55.73
C VAL A 39 13.60 3.75 54.77
N LEU A 40 12.79 2.79 55.24
CA LEU A 40 12.22 1.73 54.41
C LEU A 40 11.22 2.28 53.39
N SER A 41 10.38 3.22 53.81
CA SER A 41 9.46 3.95 52.92
C SER A 41 10.19 4.70 51.79
N THR A 42 11.30 5.38 52.10
CA THR A 42 12.11 6.05 51.07
C THR A 42 12.78 5.10 50.11
N LEU A 43 13.35 3.99 50.59
CA LEU A 43 14.00 3.01 49.73
C LEU A 43 12.99 2.35 48.79
N ALA A 44 11.80 2.02 49.29
CA ALA A 44 10.71 1.48 48.47
C ALA A 44 10.24 2.49 47.41
N CYS A 45 10.08 3.76 47.77
CA CYS A 45 9.71 4.81 46.82
C CYS A 45 10.76 4.99 45.71
N VAL A 46 12.03 5.08 46.06
CA VAL A 46 13.13 5.23 45.09
C VAL A 46 13.23 4.01 44.16
N ALA A 47 13.13 2.80 44.71
CA ALA A 47 13.16 1.57 43.92
C ALA A 47 12.00 1.52 42.90
N LEU A 48 10.79 1.87 43.32
CA LEU A 48 9.61 1.90 42.45
C LEU A 48 9.69 2.99 41.38
N LEU A 49 10.26 4.16 41.71
CA LEU A 49 10.54 5.19 40.72
C LEU A 49 11.55 4.73 39.67
N CYS A 50 12.66 4.11 40.08
CA CYS A 50 13.64 3.55 39.15
C CYS A 50 13.02 2.53 38.19
N VAL A 51 12.14 1.65 38.69
CA VAL A 51 11.40 0.69 37.86
C VAL A 51 10.48 1.40 36.88
N SER A 52 9.73 2.41 37.32
CA SER A 52 8.83 3.17 36.43
C SER A 52 9.58 3.88 35.30
N VAL A 53 10.73 4.48 35.61
CA VAL A 53 11.58 5.18 34.62
C VAL A 53 12.19 4.19 33.64
N TRP A 54 12.68 3.05 34.13
CA TRP A 54 13.24 1.99 33.28
C TRP A 54 12.22 1.48 32.27
N PHE A 55 11.02 1.10 32.72
CA PHE A 55 9.97 0.61 31.84
C PHE A 55 9.46 1.70 30.88
N SER A 56 9.40 2.96 31.31
CA SER A 56 9.01 4.07 30.43
C SER A 56 10.08 4.37 29.37
N SER A 57 11.36 4.24 29.72
CA SER A 57 12.47 4.45 28.78
C SER A 57 12.52 3.34 27.74
N ALA A 58 12.45 2.08 28.16
CA ALA A 58 12.38 0.92 27.26
C ALA A 58 11.21 1.05 26.26
N TYR A 59 10.04 1.51 26.74
CA TYR A 59 8.89 1.75 25.87
C TYR A 59 9.13 2.81 24.79
N HIS A 60 9.86 3.88 25.12
CA HIS A 60 10.15 4.93 24.14
C HIS A 60 11.05 4.43 22.99
N TYR A 61 12.02 3.58 23.29
CA TYR A 61 12.88 2.99 22.26
C TYR A 61 12.12 2.04 21.33
N ASP A 62 11.24 1.19 21.88
CA ASP A 62 10.41 0.30 21.07
C ASP A 62 9.47 1.08 20.14
N LYS A 63 8.89 2.18 20.64
CA LYS A 63 8.01 3.03 19.81
C LYS A 63 8.75 3.75 18.69
N GLN A 64 9.99 4.19 18.92
CA GLN A 64 10.79 4.79 17.85
C GLN A 64 11.12 3.77 16.75
N ALA A 65 11.45 2.53 17.13
CA ALA A 65 11.69 1.46 16.17
C ALA A 65 10.42 1.10 15.37
N GLU A 66 9.26 1.03 16.03
CA GLU A 66 7.98 0.75 15.39
C GLU A 66 7.55 1.87 14.43
N LEU A 67 7.74 3.13 14.82
CA LEU A 67 7.49 4.29 13.93
C LEU A 67 8.44 4.31 12.73
N GLY A 68 9.71 3.92 12.93
CA GLY A 68 10.68 3.80 11.84
C GLY A 68 10.25 2.76 10.81
N ARG A 69 9.78 1.58 11.26
CA ARG A 69 9.24 0.53 10.37
C ARG A 69 8.00 1.00 9.63
N LEU A 70 7.05 1.63 10.34
CA LEU A 70 5.81 2.11 9.74
C LEU A 70 6.07 3.19 8.67
N ASN A 71 7.02 4.09 8.92
CA ASN A 71 7.44 5.08 7.93
C ASN A 71 8.11 4.44 6.70
N ALA A 72 8.91 3.40 6.90
CA ALA A 72 9.51 2.66 5.79
C ALA A 72 8.44 1.98 4.93
N ASP A 73 7.43 1.38 5.56
CA ASP A 73 6.30 0.75 4.86
C ASP A 73 5.46 1.79 4.10
N LEU A 74 5.18 2.95 4.70
CA LEU A 74 4.49 4.05 4.01
C LEU A 74 5.29 4.55 2.80
N GLN A 75 6.62 4.65 2.91
CA GLN A 75 7.47 5.00 1.77
C GLN A 75 7.49 3.91 0.69
N ALA A 76 7.44 2.64 1.05
CA ALA A 76 7.33 1.55 0.08
C ALA A 76 5.99 1.59 -0.66
N LEU A 77 4.89 1.78 0.08
CA LEU A 77 3.54 1.90 -0.49
C LEU A 77 3.40 3.12 -1.40
N SER A 78 3.97 4.28 -1.03
CA SER A 78 3.90 5.48 -1.86
C SER A 78 4.65 5.31 -3.18
N ARG A 79 5.78 4.59 -3.19
CA ARG A 79 6.49 4.23 -4.43
C ARG A 79 5.67 3.33 -5.34
N ILE A 80 4.97 2.34 -4.77
CA ILE A 80 4.08 1.45 -5.54
C ILE A 80 2.91 2.24 -6.11
N ALA A 81 2.28 3.11 -5.31
CA ALA A 81 1.19 3.97 -5.77
C ALA A 81 1.62 4.89 -6.92
N ALA A 82 2.79 5.53 -6.81
CA ALA A 82 3.34 6.39 -7.87
C ALA A 82 3.68 5.61 -9.14
N ALA A 83 4.17 4.36 -9.02
CA ALA A 83 4.38 3.50 -10.17
C ALA A 83 3.05 3.12 -10.84
N HIS A 84 2.02 2.82 -10.05
CA HIS A 84 0.71 2.44 -10.57
C HIS A 84 0.01 3.60 -11.29
N GLU A 85 0.15 4.83 -10.79
CA GLU A 85 -0.35 6.04 -11.43
C GLU A 85 0.30 6.28 -12.82
N ARG A 86 1.60 6.06 -12.96
CA ARG A 86 2.27 6.14 -14.26
C ARG A 86 1.78 5.07 -15.23
N VAL A 87 1.58 3.85 -14.75
CA VAL A 87 1.06 2.76 -15.59
C VAL A 87 -0.38 3.04 -16.03
N SER A 88 -1.24 3.53 -15.13
CA SER A 88 -2.64 3.83 -15.46
C SER A 88 -2.78 4.99 -16.44
N THR A 89 -1.96 6.03 -16.31
CA THR A 89 -1.94 7.16 -17.25
C THR A 89 -1.46 6.73 -18.64
N HIS A 90 -0.39 5.94 -18.74
CA HIS A 90 0.06 5.39 -20.02
C HIS A 90 -0.96 4.42 -20.64
N ALA A 91 -1.56 3.56 -19.83
CA ALA A 91 -2.59 2.61 -20.29
C ALA A 91 -3.82 3.34 -20.82
N ASN A 92 -4.29 4.39 -20.13
CA ASN A 92 -5.42 5.21 -20.58
C ASN A 92 -5.10 5.96 -21.88
N ALA A 93 -3.91 6.53 -22.01
CA ALA A 93 -3.49 7.19 -23.25
C ALA A 93 -3.44 6.21 -24.44
N ALA A 94 -2.91 5.00 -24.22
CA ALA A 94 -2.85 3.95 -25.24
C ALA A 94 -4.25 3.45 -25.63
N LEU A 95 -5.16 3.28 -24.66
CA LEU A 95 -6.55 2.90 -24.91
C LEU A 95 -7.28 3.95 -25.75
N LEU A 96 -7.12 5.24 -25.44
CA LEU A 96 -7.70 6.33 -26.23
C LEU A 96 -7.17 6.36 -27.66
N GLN A 97 -5.87 6.12 -27.87
CA GLN A 97 -5.31 6.00 -29.22
C GLN A 97 -5.90 4.82 -29.99
N ARG A 98 -6.07 3.65 -29.35
CA ARG A 98 -6.71 2.49 -29.98
C ARG A 98 -8.16 2.77 -30.35
N ILE A 99 -8.93 3.43 -29.49
CA ILE A 99 -10.32 3.82 -29.80
C ILE A 99 -10.37 4.72 -31.03
N LYS A 100 -9.47 5.70 -31.14
CA LYS A 100 -9.39 6.57 -32.33
C LYS A 100 -9.03 5.77 -33.59
N GLN A 101 -8.05 4.87 -33.52
CA GLN A 101 -7.66 4.03 -34.66
C GLN A 101 -8.80 3.13 -35.14
N VAL A 102 -9.51 2.49 -34.21
CA VAL A 102 -10.69 1.66 -34.53
C VAL A 102 -11.79 2.52 -35.15
N GLY A 103 -12.06 3.71 -34.60
CA GLY A 103 -13.02 4.64 -35.17
C GLY A 103 -12.69 5.08 -36.61
N THR A 104 -11.42 5.39 -36.88
CA THR A 104 -10.97 5.74 -38.25
C THR A 104 -11.10 4.57 -39.21
N LEU A 105 -10.80 3.35 -38.75
CA LEU A 105 -10.92 2.14 -39.57
C LEU A 105 -12.40 1.86 -39.90
N GLN A 106 -13.28 2.03 -38.91
CA GLN A 106 -14.71 1.85 -39.08
C GLN A 106 -15.29 2.86 -40.06
N GLN A 107 -14.86 4.12 -40.00
CA GLN A 107 -15.27 5.13 -40.96
C GLN A 107 -14.82 4.81 -42.39
N GLN A 108 -13.59 4.32 -42.57
CA GLN A 108 -13.11 3.85 -43.87
C GLN A 108 -13.94 2.67 -44.38
N VAL A 109 -14.22 1.67 -43.55
CA VAL A 109 -15.05 0.51 -43.93
C VAL A 109 -16.44 0.97 -44.36
N THR A 110 -17.08 1.87 -43.60
CA THR A 110 -18.40 2.40 -43.95
C THR A 110 -18.37 3.21 -45.26
N GLU A 111 -17.32 3.99 -45.51
CA GLU A 111 -17.15 4.74 -46.77
C GLU A 111 -16.99 3.77 -47.96
N TYR A 112 -16.19 2.72 -47.79
CA TYR A 112 -16.06 1.65 -48.79
C TYR A 112 -17.38 0.91 -49.04
N GLU A 113 -18.14 0.58 -47.99
CA GLU A 113 -19.46 -0.06 -48.11
C GLU A 113 -20.43 0.82 -48.91
N VAL A 114 -20.45 2.13 -48.65
CA VAL A 114 -21.29 3.09 -49.39
C VAL A 114 -20.86 3.22 -50.85
N GLU A 115 -19.56 3.20 -51.15
CA GLU A 115 -19.06 3.23 -52.54
C GLU A 115 -19.33 1.93 -53.30
N LEU A 116 -19.29 0.78 -52.60
CA LEU A 116 -19.71 -0.52 -53.12
C LEU A 116 -21.22 -0.53 -53.45
N GLU A 117 -22.06 -0.03 -52.56
CA GLU A 117 -23.52 0.09 -52.78
C GLU A 117 -23.86 0.99 -53.98
N LYS A 118 -23.09 2.06 -54.18
CA LYS A 118 -23.24 2.97 -55.34
C LYS A 118 -22.70 2.39 -56.64
N GLY A 119 -22.15 1.17 -56.62
CA GLY A 119 -21.60 0.49 -57.80
C GLY A 119 -20.32 1.12 -58.36
N GLY A 120 -19.65 2.00 -57.60
CA GLY A 120 -18.48 2.76 -58.05
C GLY A 120 -17.15 2.02 -57.93
N VAL A 121 -17.08 0.97 -57.10
CA VAL A 121 -15.84 0.24 -56.82
C VAL A 121 -16.07 -1.27 -56.93
N SER A 122 -15.35 -1.94 -57.82
CA SER A 122 -15.29 -3.40 -57.86
C SER A 122 -14.60 -3.92 -56.59
N ALA A 123 -15.17 -4.92 -55.93
CA ALA A 123 -14.82 -5.44 -54.59
C ALA A 123 -13.40 -6.04 -54.40
N CYS A 124 -12.39 -5.60 -55.14
CA CYS A 124 -10.99 -5.91 -54.86
C CYS A 124 -10.18 -4.62 -55.00
N PRO A 125 -9.33 -4.27 -54.01
CA PRO A 125 -8.37 -3.21 -54.23
C PRO A 125 -7.52 -3.62 -55.44
N ALA A 126 -7.56 -2.80 -56.50
CA ALA A 126 -6.64 -2.87 -57.63
C ALA A 126 -5.23 -2.42 -57.22
N ASP A 127 -4.81 -2.79 -56.01
CA ASP A 127 -3.43 -2.63 -55.58
C ASP A 127 -2.63 -3.77 -56.22
N ASP A 128 -1.76 -3.40 -57.15
CA ASP A 128 -0.87 -4.33 -57.85
C ASP A 128 -0.05 -5.19 -56.87
N ALA A 129 0.25 -4.66 -55.68
CA ALA A 129 0.94 -5.40 -54.63
C ALA A 129 0.03 -6.44 -53.94
N TYR A 130 -1.28 -6.18 -53.85
CA TYR A 130 -2.27 -7.14 -53.34
C TYR A 130 -2.53 -8.26 -54.36
N LEU A 131 -2.71 -7.91 -55.65
CA LEU A 131 -2.89 -8.88 -56.73
C LEU A 131 -1.66 -9.77 -56.95
N LYS A 132 -0.44 -9.22 -56.84
CA LYS A 132 0.81 -10.01 -56.87
C LYS A 132 0.88 -11.02 -55.72
N ARG A 133 0.48 -10.61 -54.51
CA ARG A 133 0.43 -11.50 -53.33
C ARG A 133 -0.62 -12.60 -53.48
N MET A 134 -1.82 -12.27 -53.98
CA MET A 134 -2.87 -13.27 -54.27
C MET A 134 -2.46 -14.25 -55.39
N ARG A 135 -1.80 -13.78 -56.45
CA ARG A 135 -1.25 -14.67 -57.51
C ARG A 135 -0.18 -15.61 -56.98
N SER A 136 0.68 -15.17 -56.07
CA SER A 136 1.70 -16.05 -55.48
C SER A 136 1.14 -17.18 -54.59
N ILE A 137 -0.12 -17.09 -54.18
CA ILE A 137 -0.78 -18.13 -53.38
C ILE A 137 -1.39 -19.22 -54.27
N ARG A 138 -1.61 -18.96 -55.57
CA ARG A 138 -2.09 -19.96 -56.54
C ARG A 138 -0.93 -20.64 -57.29
N PHE A 139 -0.11 -21.41 -56.60
CA PHE A 139 0.58 -22.56 -57.22
C PHE A 139 0.80 -23.67 -56.20
N GLY A 140 -0.11 -24.64 -56.27
CA GLY A 140 -0.13 -25.85 -55.47
C GLY A 140 -1.34 -26.72 -55.85
N GLN A 141 -1.73 -26.74 -57.13
CA GLN A 141 -2.41 -27.93 -57.65
C GLN A 141 -1.34 -29.01 -57.78
N ALA A 142 -1.39 -29.96 -56.87
CA ALA A 142 -0.69 -31.24 -56.97
C ALA A 142 -1.74 -32.32 -57.23
N PRO A 143 -1.31 -33.47 -57.76
CA PRO A 143 -0.72 -33.72 -59.08
C PRO A 143 -1.76 -33.85 -60.21
#